data_AF-A0A2N0QKE0-F1
#
_entry.id   AF-A0A2N0QKE0-F1
#
_cell.length_a   1.000
_cell.length_b   1.000
_cell.length_c   1.000
_cell.angle_alpha   90.00
_cell.angle_beta   90.00
_cell.angle_gamma   90.00
#
_symmetry.space_group_name_H-M   'P 1'
#
loop_
_entity.id
_entity.type
_entity.pdbx_description
1 polymer ?
#
loop_
_entity_poly.entity_id
_entity_poly.type
_entity_poly.pdbx_seq_one_letter_code
_entity_poly.pdbx_strand_id
1 'polypeptide(L)'
;MSETSTPYTPASTSTTVAGNETENLGLNKPAIKILENEEVNGLDFFDLIQKELERHGMKLGLAKRLVKFAKECKDKKLRAFSTYKTKKDLRKVLRKYEINSSKITKIPPFEPKPVEIDNKDEELEQCITEIKRRMGIISSATSRNEAMCCKYIFQYYMHPSILPKESLRKELP
;
A
#
# COMPACT_ATOMS: atom_id res chain seq x y z
N MET A 1 19.17 -28.31 5.74
CA MET A 1 17.75 -28.47 6.11
C MET A 1 16.98 -27.47 5.27
N SER A 2 15.89 -27.89 4.64
CA SER A 2 15.15 -27.13 3.63
C SER A 2 14.18 -26.16 4.31
N GLU A 3 14.38 -24.87 4.16
CA GLU A 3 13.49 -23.87 4.76
C GLU A 3 12.33 -23.53 3.81
N THR A 4 11.13 -23.91 4.23
CA THR A 4 9.87 -23.59 3.57
C THR A 4 9.48 -22.16 3.94
N SER A 5 9.79 -21.19 3.07
CA SER A 5 9.29 -19.82 3.19
C SER A 5 7.76 -19.83 3.05
N THR A 6 7.06 -19.44 4.12
CA THR A 6 5.60 -19.30 4.05
C THR A 6 5.25 -18.01 3.29
N PRO A 7 4.29 -18.05 2.35
CA PRO A 7 3.91 -16.86 1.60
C PRO A 7 3.29 -15.80 2.52
N TYR A 8 3.79 -14.57 2.42
CA TYR A 8 3.17 -13.41 3.06
C TYR A 8 1.72 -13.25 2.59
N THR A 9 0.78 -13.30 3.54
CA THR A 9 -0.63 -12.99 3.28
C THR A 9 -0.88 -11.52 3.68
N PRO A 10 -1.12 -10.59 2.74
CA PRO A 10 -1.45 -9.23 3.10
C PRO A 10 -2.78 -9.18 3.85
N ALA A 11 -2.78 -8.52 5.02
CA ALA A 11 -3.99 -8.27 5.78
C ALA A 11 -4.88 -7.26 5.02
N SER A 12 -5.93 -7.76 4.37
CA SER A 12 -7.01 -6.94 3.81
C SER A 12 -7.77 -6.23 4.92
N THR A 13 -7.24 -5.10 5.39
CA THR A 13 -7.96 -4.19 6.27
C THR A 13 -8.84 -3.29 5.41
N SER A 14 -10.11 -3.68 5.26
CA SER A 14 -11.16 -2.78 4.79
C SER A 14 -11.40 -1.71 5.86
N THR A 15 -10.60 -0.65 5.87
CA THR A 15 -10.89 0.56 6.64
C THR A 15 -12.03 1.30 5.94
N THR A 16 -13.23 1.23 6.52
CA THR A 16 -14.35 2.09 6.13
C THR A 16 -14.03 3.52 6.56
N VAL A 17 -13.39 4.30 5.68
CA VAL A 17 -13.35 5.75 5.79
C VAL A 17 -14.75 6.26 5.44
N ALA A 18 -15.49 6.71 6.45
CA ALA A 18 -16.72 7.46 6.27
C ALA A 18 -16.39 8.79 5.57
N GLY A 19 -16.98 9.02 4.39
CA GLY A 19 -16.74 10.25 3.62
C GLY A 19 -16.38 10.02 2.15
N ASN A 20 -16.89 8.95 1.53
CA ASN A 20 -16.97 8.87 0.09
C ASN A 20 -18.39 8.48 -0.32
N GLU A 21 -18.94 9.13 -1.33
CA GLU A 21 -19.91 8.48 -2.21
C GLU A 21 -19.16 7.37 -2.96
N THR A 22 -18.68 6.35 -2.23
CA THR A 22 -18.45 5.06 -2.86
C THR A 22 -19.80 4.66 -3.41
N GLU A 23 -19.86 4.33 -4.69
CA GLU A 23 -20.97 3.56 -5.21
C GLU A 23 -21.00 2.27 -4.39
N ASN A 24 -21.75 2.29 -3.28
CA ASN A 24 -21.81 1.16 -2.38
C ASN A 24 -22.49 0.05 -3.19
N LEU A 25 -21.67 -0.90 -3.65
CA LEU A 25 -22.16 -2.03 -4.44
C LEU A 25 -23.17 -2.87 -3.64
N GLY A 26 -23.26 -2.65 -2.32
CA GLY A 26 -24.19 -3.34 -1.45
C GLY A 26 -23.87 -4.83 -1.38
N LEU A 27 -22.60 -5.19 -1.59
CA LEU A 27 -22.12 -6.56 -1.47
C LEU A 27 -22.30 -7.00 -0.01
N ASN A 28 -23.08 -8.05 0.18
CA ASN A 28 -23.26 -8.68 1.48
C ASN A 28 -22.24 -9.80 1.67
N LYS A 29 -22.08 -10.29 2.91
CA LYS A 29 -21.13 -11.38 3.21
C LYS A 29 -21.29 -12.60 2.29
N PRO A 30 -22.52 -13.08 1.97
CA PRO A 30 -22.69 -14.17 1.02
C PRO A 30 -22.15 -13.88 -0.38
N ALA A 31 -22.37 -12.67 -0.92
CA ALA A 31 -21.88 -12.28 -2.23
C ALA A 31 -20.34 -12.24 -2.29
N ILE A 32 -19.69 -11.77 -1.22
CA ILE A 32 -18.22 -11.77 -1.12
C ILE A 32 -17.70 -13.21 -1.11
N LYS A 33 -18.33 -14.10 -0.34
CA LYS A 33 -17.94 -15.51 -0.27
C LYS A 33 -18.05 -16.24 -1.62
N ILE A 34 -19.00 -15.85 -2.47
CA ILE A 34 -19.08 -16.39 -3.84
C ILE A 34 -17.83 -16.00 -4.65
N LEU A 35 -17.41 -14.73 -4.58
CA LEU A 35 -16.21 -14.27 -5.30
C LEU A 35 -14.94 -14.94 -4.77
N GLU A 36 -14.86 -15.18 -3.46
CA GLU A 36 -13.75 -15.91 -2.83
C GLU A 36 -13.71 -17.38 -3.26
N ASN A 37 -14.86 -18.06 -3.26
CA ASN A 37 -14.95 -19.47 -3.66
C ASN A 37 -14.61 -19.71 -5.14
N GLU A 38 -14.97 -18.76 -6.01
CA GLU A 38 -14.63 -18.80 -7.44
C GLU A 38 -13.25 -18.19 -7.73
N GLU A 39 -12.47 -17.86 -6.67
CA GLU A 39 -11.10 -17.33 -6.75
C GLU A 39 -10.96 -16.12 -7.69
N VAL A 40 -11.99 -15.26 -7.74
CA VAL A 40 -12.04 -14.10 -8.65
C VAL A 40 -10.93 -13.11 -8.27
N ASN A 41 -9.89 -13.06 -9.09
CA ASN A 41 -8.79 -12.11 -8.92
C ASN A 41 -9.07 -10.78 -9.64
N GLY A 42 -8.15 -9.82 -9.50
CA GLY A 42 -8.32 -8.47 -10.06
C GLY A 42 -8.37 -8.40 -11.59
N LEU A 43 -7.81 -9.39 -12.30
CA LEU A 43 -7.87 -9.45 -13.77
C LEU A 43 -9.24 -10.00 -14.21
N ASP A 44 -9.64 -11.13 -13.64
CA ASP A 44 -10.90 -11.81 -13.94
C ASP A 44 -12.12 -10.95 -13.56
N PHE A 45 -11.95 -10.08 -12.56
CA PHE A 45 -12.97 -9.12 -12.12
C PHE A 45 -13.59 -8.32 -13.28
N PHE A 46 -12.78 -7.93 -14.28
CA PHE A 46 -13.24 -7.12 -15.41
C PHE A 46 -13.99 -7.91 -16.48
N ASP A 47 -13.87 -9.24 -16.44
CA ASP A 47 -14.46 -10.15 -17.41
C ASP A 47 -15.64 -10.94 -16.83
N LEU A 48 -16.07 -10.61 -15.60
CA LEU A 48 -17.24 -11.18 -14.96
C LEU A 48 -18.51 -11.07 -15.82
N ILE A 49 -19.21 -12.20 -15.93
CA ILE A 49 -20.49 -12.30 -16.64
C ILE A 49 -21.63 -12.45 -15.63
N GLN A 50 -22.71 -11.69 -15.83
CA GLN A 50 -23.86 -11.67 -14.92
C GLN A 50 -24.46 -13.07 -14.72
N LYS A 51 -24.58 -13.85 -15.81
CA LYS A 51 -25.12 -15.21 -15.79
C LYS A 51 -24.25 -16.18 -14.99
N GLU A 52 -22.93 -16.01 -14.98
CA GLU A 52 -22.03 -16.86 -14.19
C GLU A 52 -22.24 -16.58 -12.71
N LEU A 53 -22.20 -15.31 -12.30
CA LEU A 53 -22.48 -14.91 -10.92
C LEU A 53 -23.82 -15.45 -10.42
N GLU A 54 -24.87 -15.39 -11.25
CA GLU A 54 -26.19 -15.97 -10.92
C GLU A 54 -26.15 -17.49 -10.77
N ARG A 55 -25.39 -18.22 -11.61
CA ARG A 55 -25.19 -19.68 -11.48
C ARG A 55 -24.49 -20.06 -10.19
N HIS A 56 -23.55 -19.24 -9.73
CA HIS A 56 -22.87 -19.42 -8.44
C HIS A 56 -23.71 -18.90 -7.24
N GLY A 57 -24.98 -18.56 -7.46
CA GLY A 57 -25.94 -18.23 -6.39
C GLY A 57 -26.02 -16.74 -6.05
N MET A 58 -25.41 -15.85 -6.84
CA MET A 58 -25.54 -14.42 -6.63
C MET A 58 -26.91 -13.91 -7.08
N LYS A 59 -27.57 -13.09 -6.25
CA LYS A 59 -28.86 -12.50 -6.60
C LYS A 59 -28.72 -11.61 -7.84
N LEU A 60 -29.66 -11.72 -8.77
CA LEU A 60 -29.74 -10.96 -10.04
C LEU A 60 -29.37 -9.47 -9.89
N GLY A 61 -29.97 -8.78 -8.91
CA GLY A 61 -29.71 -7.36 -8.69
C GLY A 61 -28.27 -7.02 -8.31
N LEU A 62 -27.63 -7.88 -7.51
CA LEU A 62 -26.21 -7.73 -7.12
C LEU A 62 -25.30 -8.08 -8.29
N ALA A 63 -25.54 -9.21 -8.97
CA ALA A 63 -24.77 -9.62 -10.14
C ALA A 63 -24.77 -8.55 -11.22
N LYS A 64 -25.95 -8.00 -11.54
CA LYS A 64 -26.10 -6.91 -12.52
C LYS A 64 -25.33 -5.65 -12.12
N ARG A 65 -25.39 -5.26 -10.84
CA ARG A 65 -24.69 -4.07 -10.33
C ARG A 65 -23.17 -4.28 -10.38
N LEU A 66 -22.68 -5.45 -9.98
CA LEU A 66 -21.26 -5.77 -9.95
C LEU A 66 -20.66 -5.77 -11.36
N VAL A 67 -21.32 -6.43 -12.33
CA VAL A 67 -20.86 -6.46 -13.72
C VAL A 67 -20.87 -5.07 -14.36
N LYS A 68 -21.90 -4.26 -14.07
CA LYS A 68 -21.95 -2.86 -14.53
C LYS A 68 -20.77 -2.07 -13.98
N PHE A 69 -20.49 -2.20 -12.68
CA PHE A 69 -19.37 -1.54 -12.03
C PHE A 69 -18.01 -1.97 -12.59
N ALA A 70 -17.80 -3.27 -12.82
CA ALA A 70 -16.57 -3.78 -13.40
C ALA A 70 -16.30 -3.19 -14.78
N LYS A 71 -17.32 -3.15 -15.66
CA LYS A 71 -17.23 -2.53 -16.99
C LYS A 71 -16.93 -1.03 -16.90
N GLU A 72 -17.64 -0.31 -16.03
CA GLU A 72 -17.37 1.11 -15.80
C GLU A 72 -15.94 1.35 -15.31
N CYS A 73 -15.37 0.46 -14.49
CA CYS A 73 -13.98 0.57 -14.05
C CYS A 73 -12.98 0.28 -15.19
N LYS A 74 -13.29 -0.66 -16.09
CA LYS A 74 -12.48 -0.95 -17.29
C LYS A 74 -12.43 0.25 -18.24
N ASP A 75 -13.57 0.91 -18.43
CA ASP A 75 -13.73 2.04 -19.35
C ASP A 75 -13.25 3.37 -18.76
N LYS A 76 -13.42 3.56 -17.43
CA LYS A 76 -12.88 4.73 -16.72
C LYS A 76 -11.36 4.59 -16.69
N LYS A 77 -10.69 5.25 -17.63
CA LYS A 77 -9.23 5.44 -17.59
C LYS A 77 -8.85 6.18 -16.31
N LEU A 78 -8.58 5.43 -15.25
CA LEU A 78 -8.18 5.99 -13.98
C LEU A 78 -6.94 6.83 -14.24
N ARG A 79 -6.99 8.09 -13.81
CA ARG A 79 -5.84 8.97 -13.90
C ARG A 79 -4.70 8.28 -13.16
N ALA A 80 -3.65 7.90 -13.88
CA ALA A 80 -2.53 7.17 -13.30
C ALA A 80 -1.96 7.96 -12.11
N PHE A 81 -1.63 7.27 -11.01
CA PHE A 81 -1.11 7.91 -9.80
C PHE A 81 0.10 8.80 -10.08
N SER A 82 0.96 8.38 -11.02
CA SER A 82 2.12 9.13 -11.50
C SER A 82 1.79 10.49 -12.12
N THR A 83 0.55 10.75 -12.50
CA THR A 83 0.13 12.04 -13.08
C THR A 83 -0.26 13.07 -12.02
N TYR A 84 -0.43 12.68 -10.75
CA TYR A 84 -0.65 13.61 -9.63
C TYR A 84 0.69 14.15 -9.11
N LYS A 85 1.37 14.96 -9.90
CA LYS A 85 2.73 15.44 -9.57
C LYS A 85 2.75 16.76 -8.80
N THR A 86 1.68 17.55 -8.86
CA THR A 86 1.71 18.93 -8.36
C THR A 86 0.98 19.09 -7.03
N LYS A 87 1.32 20.14 -6.26
CA LYS A 87 0.54 20.55 -5.07
C LYS A 87 -0.93 20.84 -5.40
N LYS A 88 -1.24 21.25 -6.63
CA LYS A 88 -2.62 21.44 -7.11
C LYS A 88 -3.33 20.09 -7.26
N ASP A 89 -2.66 19.08 -7.81
CA ASP A 89 -3.17 17.72 -7.94
C ASP A 89 -3.45 17.10 -6.56
N LEU A 90 -2.51 17.22 -5.63
CA LEU A 90 -2.68 16.75 -4.26
C LEU A 90 -3.90 17.40 -3.59
N ARG A 91 -4.03 18.72 -3.69
CA ARG A 91 -5.22 19.43 -3.16
C ARG A 91 -6.53 18.95 -3.79
N LYS A 92 -6.54 18.64 -5.09
CA LYS A 92 -7.72 18.10 -5.78
C LYS A 92 -8.12 16.73 -5.21
N VAL A 93 -7.14 15.87 -4.91
CA VAL A 93 -7.39 14.57 -4.28
C VAL A 93 -7.91 14.74 -2.86
N LEU A 94 -7.24 15.55 -2.04
CA LEU A 94 -7.61 15.79 -0.64
C LEU A 94 -9.04 16.33 -0.49
N ARG A 95 -9.48 17.23 -1.37
CA ARG A 95 -10.86 17.73 -1.40
C ARG A 95 -11.91 16.64 -1.60
N LYS A 96 -11.58 15.55 -2.31
CA LYS A 96 -12.51 14.41 -2.49
C LYS A 96 -12.81 13.69 -1.18
N TYR A 97 -11.92 13.81 -0.20
CA TYR A 97 -12.05 13.25 1.13
C TYR A 97 -12.43 14.35 2.14
N GLU A 98 -12.97 15.48 1.66
CA GLU A 98 -13.38 16.63 2.47
C GLU A 98 -12.23 17.27 3.27
N ILE A 99 -10.99 16.96 2.91
CA ILE A 99 -9.78 17.56 3.49
C ILE A 99 -9.51 18.87 2.76
N ASN A 100 -10.17 19.93 3.24
CA ASN A 100 -10.05 21.28 2.70
C ASN A 100 -8.78 22.02 3.16
N SER A 101 -7.96 21.41 4.02
CA SER A 101 -6.81 22.07 4.62
C SER A 101 -5.62 22.17 3.67
N SER A 102 -4.95 23.33 3.70
CA SER A 102 -3.64 23.54 3.08
C SER A 102 -2.51 22.76 3.76
N LYS A 103 -2.78 22.22 4.95
CA LYS A 103 -1.89 21.42 5.79
C LYS A 103 -2.45 20.00 5.93
N ILE A 104 -1.60 19.00 5.80
CA ILE A 104 -1.93 17.57 5.96
C ILE A 104 -2.10 17.14 7.43
N THR A 105 -2.11 18.09 8.37
CA THR A 105 -2.18 17.82 9.81
C THR A 105 -3.48 17.15 10.26
N LYS A 106 -4.52 17.14 9.42
CA LYS A 106 -5.76 16.39 9.65
C LYS A 106 -5.67 14.93 9.19
N ILE A 107 -4.62 14.56 8.46
CA ILE A 107 -4.35 13.15 8.11
C ILE A 107 -3.70 12.54 9.35
N PRO A 108 -4.34 11.54 9.98
CA PRO A 108 -3.72 10.87 11.12
C PRO A 108 -2.40 10.23 10.68
N PRO A 109 -1.33 10.34 11.48
CA PRO A 109 -0.09 9.63 11.20
C PRO A 109 -0.35 8.13 11.16
N PHE A 110 0.30 7.44 10.23
CA PHE A 110 0.21 5.99 10.15
C PHE A 110 0.92 5.37 11.35
N GLU A 111 0.17 4.62 12.16
CA GLU A 111 0.66 3.83 13.27
C GLU A 111 0.72 2.35 12.85
N PRO A 112 1.85 1.85 12.32
CA PRO A 112 1.97 0.43 12.03
C PRO A 112 1.98 -0.36 13.33
N LYS A 113 1.39 -1.56 13.28
CA LYS A 113 1.58 -2.56 14.32
C LYS A 113 3.05 -3.01 14.30
N PRO A 114 3.78 -2.92 15.41
CA PRO A 114 5.10 -3.51 15.52
C PRO A 114 5.00 -5.02 15.25
N VAL A 115 5.92 -5.55 14.46
CA VAL A 115 6.16 -6.99 14.38
C VAL A 115 7.37 -7.25 15.28
N GLU A 116 7.23 -8.20 16.21
CA GLU A 116 8.35 -8.64 17.03
C GLU A 116 9.33 -9.39 16.14
N ILE A 117 10.52 -8.82 15.96
CA ILE A 117 11.64 -9.46 15.29
C ILE A 117 12.57 -9.97 16.40
N ASP A 118 13.06 -11.20 16.29
CA ASP A 118 14.00 -11.74 17.26
C ASP A 118 15.32 -10.96 17.18
N ASN A 119 15.73 -10.34 18.28
CA ASN A 119 17.01 -9.63 18.38
C ASN A 119 18.23 -10.57 18.25
N LYS A 120 18.02 -11.88 18.19
CA LYS A 120 19.06 -12.89 17.92
C LYS A 120 19.13 -13.31 16.45
N ASP A 121 18.37 -12.67 15.57
CA ASP A 121 18.43 -12.91 14.14
C ASP A 121 19.82 -12.52 13.61
N GLU A 122 20.64 -13.53 13.30
CA GLU A 122 22.00 -13.35 12.81
C GLU A 122 22.04 -12.59 11.48
N GLU A 123 21.01 -12.70 10.63
CA GLU A 123 20.93 -11.96 9.38
C GLU A 123 20.65 -10.47 9.63
N LEU A 124 19.80 -10.15 10.61
CA LEU A 124 19.53 -8.77 11.01
C LEU A 124 20.77 -8.11 11.62
N GLU A 125 21.50 -8.81 12.49
CA GLU A 125 22.73 -8.29 13.09
C GLU A 125 23.85 -8.09 12.06
N GLN A 126 24.01 -9.03 11.12
CA GLN A 126 24.94 -8.87 10.00
C GLN A 126 24.56 -7.68 9.12
N CYS A 127 23.26 -7.53 8.83
CA CYS A 127 22.74 -6.38 8.11
C CYS A 127 23.10 -5.08 8.84
N ILE A 128 22.72 -4.92 10.11
CA ILE A 128 23.01 -3.72 10.93
C ILE A 128 24.51 -3.40 10.98
N THR A 129 25.34 -4.43 11.09
CA THR A 129 26.81 -4.29 11.10
C THR A 129 27.33 -3.77 9.76
N GLU A 130 26.87 -4.33 8.64
CA GLU A 130 27.26 -3.89 7.30
C GLU A 130 26.81 -2.45 7.01
N ILE A 131 25.63 -2.07 7.51
CA ILE A 131 25.08 -0.71 7.40
C ILE A 131 25.99 0.28 8.12
N LYS A 132 26.31 0.02 9.40
CA LYS A 132 27.21 0.85 10.19
C LYS A 132 28.59 0.98 9.53
N ARG A 133 29.12 -0.11 8.99
CA ARG A 133 30.40 -0.13 8.26
C ARG A 133 30.36 0.78 7.03
N ARG A 134 29.32 0.66 6.20
CA ARG A 134 29.14 1.51 5.01
C ARG A 134 28.95 2.97 5.36
N MET A 135 28.18 3.28 6.41
CA MET A 135 28.02 4.65 6.90
C MET A 135 29.36 5.24 7.38
N GLY A 136 30.18 4.46 8.10
CA GLY A 136 31.51 4.90 8.53
C GLY A 136 32.45 5.22 7.35
N ILE A 137 32.41 4.42 6.29
CA ILE A 137 33.18 4.66 5.05
C ILE A 137 32.69 5.93 4.34
N ILE A 138 31.38 6.16 4.29
CA ILE A 138 30.79 7.34 3.64
C ILE A 138 31.09 8.61 4.44
N SER A 139 30.94 8.58 5.76
CA SER A 139 31.20 9.73 6.64
C SER A 139 32.68 10.15 6.68
N SER A 140 33.60 9.26 6.31
CA SER A 140 35.05 9.52 6.27
C SER A 140 35.57 9.97 4.90
N ALA A 141 34.75 9.95 3.85
CA ALA A 141 35.16 10.37 2.50
C ALA A 141 35.06 11.90 2.33
N THR A 142 36.21 12.55 2.15
CA THR A 142 36.39 14.02 2.16
C THR A 142 35.79 14.79 0.96
N SER A 143 35.26 14.12 -0.09
CA SER A 143 34.75 14.80 -1.29
C SER A 143 33.21 14.83 -1.37
N ARG A 144 32.70 15.96 -0.89
CA ARG A 144 31.28 16.33 -0.82
C ARG A 144 30.71 16.57 -2.22
N ASN A 145 29.71 15.79 -2.63
CA ASN A 145 28.47 16.40 -3.08
C ASN A 145 27.30 15.71 -2.38
N GLU A 146 26.49 16.51 -1.71
CA GLU A 146 25.31 16.08 -0.95
C GLU A 146 24.36 15.25 -1.81
N ALA A 147 24.40 15.44 -3.14
CA ALA A 147 23.67 14.66 -4.13
C ALA A 147 24.02 13.16 -4.16
N MET A 148 25.29 12.78 -3.96
CA MET A 148 25.70 11.37 -3.89
C MET A 148 25.29 10.75 -2.55
N CYS A 149 25.44 11.48 -1.44
CA CYS A 149 24.93 11.01 -0.13
C CYS A 149 23.42 10.79 -0.15
N CYS A 150 22.64 11.75 -0.67
CA CYS A 150 21.19 11.59 -0.77
C CYS A 150 20.78 10.44 -1.69
N LYS A 151 21.47 10.20 -2.82
CA LYS A 151 21.17 9.05 -3.70
C LYS A 151 21.40 7.71 -3.01
N TYR A 152 22.50 7.56 -2.29
CA TYR A 152 22.82 6.30 -1.59
C TYR A 152 21.91 6.07 -0.38
N ILE A 153 21.59 7.12 0.38
CA ILE A 153 20.61 7.05 1.48
C ILE A 153 19.23 6.68 0.92
N PHE A 154 18.80 7.27 -0.20
CA PHE A 154 17.52 6.91 -0.83
C PHE A 154 17.49 5.45 -1.31
N GLN A 155 18.56 4.97 -1.96
CA GLN A 155 18.67 3.58 -2.40
C GLN A 155 18.61 2.58 -1.24
N TYR A 156 19.15 2.98 -0.09
CA TYR A 156 19.33 2.17 1.09
C TYR A 156 18.06 2.08 1.96
N TYR A 157 17.34 3.20 2.16
CA TYR A 157 16.05 3.22 2.88
C TYR A 157 14.85 2.79 2.03
N MET A 158 14.97 2.77 0.71
CA MET A 158 13.90 2.32 -0.21
C MET A 158 14.06 0.85 -0.62
N HIS A 159 15.06 0.14 -0.11
CA HIS A 159 15.10 -1.32 -0.25
C HIS A 159 14.04 -1.93 0.70
N PRO A 160 13.17 -2.84 0.23
CA PRO A 160 12.02 -3.32 1.02
C PRO A 160 12.36 -3.96 2.37
N SER A 161 13.63 -4.33 2.57
CA SER A 161 14.12 -5.12 3.68
C SER A 161 14.58 -4.31 4.90
N ILE A 162 14.75 -2.99 4.81
CA ILE A 162 15.40 -2.21 5.89
C ILE A 162 14.71 -0.86 6.11
N LEU A 163 13.62 -0.86 6.89
CA LEU A 163 13.13 0.34 7.55
C LEU A 163 13.32 0.19 9.07
N PRO A 164 14.45 0.66 9.64
CA PRO A 164 14.61 0.75 11.08
C PRO A 164 13.83 1.98 11.55
N LYS A 165 12.68 1.75 12.20
CA LYS A 165 12.06 2.74 13.07
C LYS A 165 12.79 2.69 14.40
N GLU A 166 13.73 3.61 14.58
CA GLU A 166 14.15 4.27 15.84
C GLU A 166 15.56 4.85 15.62
N SER A 167 15.69 6.15 15.34
CA SER A 167 16.93 6.91 15.64
C SER A 167 16.84 8.43 15.44
N LEU A 168 15.84 8.99 14.76
CA LEU A 168 15.75 10.45 14.56
C LEU A 168 14.96 11.20 15.64
N ARG A 169 15.17 10.86 16.93
CA ARG A 169 14.57 11.64 18.04
C ARG A 169 15.57 12.16 19.08
N LYS A 170 16.87 12.09 18.79
CA LYS A 170 17.89 12.85 19.53
C LYS A 170 18.82 13.47 18.49
N GLU A 171 19.11 14.75 18.67
CA GLU A 171 19.92 15.62 17.82
C GLU A 171 19.18 16.41 16.73
N LEU A 172 18.38 17.37 17.17
CA LEU A 172 18.52 18.74 16.66
C LEU A 172 18.56 19.69 17.89
N PRO A 173 19.33 20.80 17.82
CA PRO A 173 19.66 21.65 18.97
C PRO A 173 18.46 22.31 19.64
#